data_AF-A0A9Y1G8P5-F1
#
_entry.id   AF-A0A9Y1G8P5-F1
#
_cell.length_a   1.000
_cell.length_b   1.000
_cell.length_c   1.000
_cell.angle_alpha   90.00
_cell.angle_beta   90.00
_cell.angle_gamma   90.00
#
_symmetry.space_group_name_H-M   'P 1'
#
loop_
_entity.id
_entity.type
_entity.pdbx_description
1 polymer ?
#
loop_
_entity_poly.entity_id
_entity_poly.type
_entity_poly.pdbx_seq_one_letter_code
_entity_poly.pdbx_strand_id
1 'polypeptide(L)' 'EAYPPKPEPPAGDVGPEEMAKYHTALRHYINLITRQRYGKRSGPEAAVAELLFGDDEQDVRPRADDR' A
#
# COMPACT_ATOMS: atom_id res chain seq x y z
N GLU A 1 1.33 -10.44 -16.44
CA GLU A 1 0.23 -9.46 -16.45
C GLU A 1 -0.58 -9.60 -15.16
N ALA A 2 -0.49 -8.66 -14.22
CA ALA A 2 -1.17 -8.77 -12.92
C ALA A 2 -2.13 -7.61 -12.62
N TYR A 3 -2.38 -6.74 -13.60
CA TYR A 3 -3.33 -5.64 -13.45
C TYR A 3 -4.28 -5.62 -14.65
N PRO A 4 -5.59 -5.49 -14.42
CA PRO A 4 -6.54 -5.25 -15.49
C PRO A 4 -6.23 -3.90 -16.15
N PRO A 5 -6.47 -3.79 -17.47
CA PRO A 5 -6.30 -2.53 -18.18
C PRO A 5 -7.20 -1.46 -17.53
N LYS A 6 -6.68 -0.22 -17.45
CA LYS A 6 -7.42 0.92 -16.92
C LYS A 6 -8.76 1.03 -17.67
N PRO A 7 -9.90 1.11 -16.97
CA PRO A 7 -11.19 1.22 -17.65
C PRO A 7 -11.21 2.51 -18.48
N GLU A 8 -11.60 2.39 -19.75
CA GLU A 8 -11.78 3.54 -20.62
C GLU A 8 -12.98 4.37 -20.12
N PRO A 9 -12.83 5.71 -20.09
CA PRO A 9 -13.96 6.57 -19.77
C PRO A 9 -15.04 6.40 -20.83
N PRO A 10 -16.33 6.29 -20.43
CA PRO A 10 -17.40 6.22 -21.40
C PRO A 10 -17.38 7.48 -22.29
N ALA A 11 -17.43 7.29 -23.61
CA ALA A 11 -17.46 8.38 -24.56
C ALA A 11 -18.90 8.87 -24.75
N GLY A 12 -19.16 10.15 -24.45
CA GLY A 12 -20.47 10.80 -24.64
C GLY A 12 -21.37 10.79 -23.40
N ASP A 13 -22.63 11.24 -23.58
CA ASP A 13 -23.66 11.24 -22.53
C ASP A 13 -24.24 9.82 -22.40
N VAL A 14 -23.48 8.96 -21.73
CA VAL A 14 -23.85 7.57 -21.48
C VAL A 14 -24.94 7.45 -20.43
N GLY A 15 -25.72 6.38 -20.51
CA GLY A 15 -26.79 6.13 -19.56
C GLY A 15 -26.27 6.00 -18.12
N PRO A 16 -27.11 6.29 -17.10
CA PRO A 16 -26.70 6.20 -15.69
C PRO A 16 -26.20 4.80 -15.31
N GLU A 17 -26.69 3.75 -15.98
CA GLU A 17 -26.23 2.37 -15.78
C GLU A 17 -24.78 2.14 -16.25
N GLU A 18 -24.38 2.76 -17.37
CA GLU A 18 -23.02 2.64 -17.91
C GLU A 18 -22.03 3.42 -17.05
N MET A 19 -22.43 4.59 -16.54
CA MET A 19 -21.65 5.35 -15.55
C MET A 19 -21.43 4.54 -14.27
N ALA A 20 -22.46 3.84 -13.77
CA ALA A 20 -22.34 3.01 -12.57
C ALA A 20 -21.35 1.84 -12.78
N LYS A 21 -21.36 1.21 -13.96
CA LYS A 21 -20.39 0.17 -14.33
C LYS A 21 -18.97 0.73 -14.39
N TYR A 22 -18.78 1.88 -15.04
CA TYR A 22 -17.48 2.58 -15.09
C TYR A 22 -16.95 2.91 -13.69
N HIS A 23 -17.78 3.49 -12.82
CA HIS A 23 -17.38 3.83 -11.44
C HIS A 23 -17.02 2.60 -10.60
N THR A 24 -17.73 1.49 -10.78
CA THR A 24 -17.43 0.23 -10.10
C THR A 24 -16.09 -0.34 -10.56
N ALA A 25 -15.87 -0.40 -11.87
CA ALA A 25 -14.61 -0.85 -12.45
C ALA A 25 -13.43 0.04 -12.04
N LEU A 26 -13.62 1.37 -12.02
CA LEU A 26 -12.61 2.33 -11.60
C LEU A 26 -12.24 2.16 -10.13
N ARG A 27 -13.23 2.01 -9.24
CA ARG A 27 -12.98 1.75 -7.82
C ARG A 27 -12.21 0.44 -7.62
N HIS A 28 -12.56 -0.61 -8.37
CA HIS A 28 -11.83 -1.88 -8.33
C HIS A 28 -10.38 -1.74 -8.82
N TYR A 29 -10.17 -1.03 -9.94
CA TYR A 29 -8.83 -0.75 -10.47
C TYR A 29 -7.97 0.00 -9.46
N ILE A 30 -8.47 1.12 -8.91
CA ILE A 30 -7.78 1.90 -7.88
C ILE A 30 -7.39 1.00 -6.72
N ASN A 31 -8.34 0.20 -6.21
CA ASN A 31 -8.06 -0.74 -5.13
C ASN A 31 -6.99 -1.77 -5.49
N LEU A 32 -6.87 -2.21 -6.73
CA LEU A 32 -5.79 -3.14 -7.10
C LEU A 32 -4.43 -2.47 -7.14
N ILE A 33 -4.35 -1.23 -7.64
CA ILE A 33 -3.07 -0.54 -7.84
C ILE A 33 -2.57 0.19 -6.58
N THR A 34 -3.47 0.58 -5.67
CA THR A 34 -3.11 1.30 -4.44
C THR A 34 -3.15 0.43 -3.19
N ARG A 35 -3.84 -0.72 -3.22
CA ARG A 35 -3.88 -1.59 -2.05
C ARG A 35 -2.51 -2.18 -1.82
N GLN A 36 -1.89 -1.69 -0.75
CA GLN A 36 -0.80 -2.36 -0.05
C GLN A 36 -1.21 -3.81 0.20
N ARG A 37 -0.51 -4.73 -0.46
CA ARG A 37 -0.65 -6.16 -0.20
C ARG A 37 0.06 -6.41 1.12
N TYR A 38 -0.71 -6.42 2.21
CA TYR A 38 -0.20 -6.86 3.51
C TYR A 38 0.31 -8.29 3.35
N GLY A 39 1.64 -8.42 3.38
CA GLY A 39 2.39 -9.63 3.08
C GLY A 39 3.87 -9.25 3.02
N LYS A 40 4.55 -9.40 4.16
CA LYS A 40 5.92 -8.95 4.48
C LYS A 40 6.11 -7.43 4.49
N ARG A 41 6.13 -6.83 5.69
CA ARG A 41 6.78 -5.54 5.97
C ARG A 41 8.32 -5.71 5.91
N SER A 42 8.81 -6.12 4.76
CA SER A 42 10.23 -6.13 4.39
C SER A 42 10.33 -5.68 2.95
N GLY A 43 9.63 -4.59 2.60
CA GLY A 43 9.99 -3.83 1.42
C GLY A 43 11.41 -3.28 1.63
N PRO A 44 12.18 -3.01 0.56
CA PRO A 44 13.54 -2.52 0.69
C PRO A 44 13.61 -1.29 1.59
N GLU A 45 12.60 -0.42 1.62
CA GLU A 45 12.55 0.72 2.55
C GLU A 45 12.49 0.31 4.04
N ALA A 46 11.76 -0.74 4.39
CA ALA A 46 11.71 -1.22 5.78
C ALA A 46 13.03 -1.91 6.17
N ALA A 47 13.62 -2.68 5.24
CA ALA A 47 14.95 -3.26 5.43
C ALA A 47 16.05 -2.18 5.49
N VAL A 48 15.93 -1.11 4.70
CA VAL A 48 16.82 0.05 4.72
C VAL A 48 16.62 0.85 6.00
N ALA A 49 15.40 1.02 6.48
CA ALA A 49 15.12 1.68 7.76
C ALA A 49 15.66 0.85 8.94
N GLU A 50 15.58 -0.48 8.90
CA GLU A 50 16.19 -1.36 9.89
C GLU A 50 17.72 -1.33 9.83
N LEU A 51 18.33 -1.26 8.63
CA LEU A 51 19.78 -1.08 8.48
C LEU A 51 20.27 0.32 8.89
N LEU A 52 19.44 1.36 8.73
CA LEU A 52 19.82 2.76 8.98
C LEU A 52 19.47 3.23 10.39
N PHE A 53 18.47 2.63 11.04
CA PHE A 53 17.93 3.05 12.34
C PHE A 53 17.71 1.90 13.35
N GLY A 54 17.98 0.64 12.99
CA GLY A 54 17.67 -0.53 13.82
C GLY A 54 18.74 -0.94 14.84
N ASP A 55 19.91 -0.30 14.83
CA ASP A 55 21.01 -0.63 15.76
C ASP A 55 20.95 0.18 17.08
N ASP A 56 20.12 1.22 17.16
CA ASP A 56 20.10 2.17 18.29
C ASP A 56 19.30 1.71 19.53
N GLU A 57 18.51 0.63 19.46
CA GLU A 57 17.59 0.26 20.56
C GLU A 57 18.06 -0.92 21.42
N GLN A 58 19.25 -1.47 21.19
CA GLN A 58 19.78 -2.61 21.98
C GLN A 58 20.87 -2.25 23.01
N ASP A 59 21.39 -1.01 23.02
CA ASP A 59 22.49 -0.62 23.93
C ASP A 59 22.13 0.47 24.94
N VAL A 60 20.95 0.34 25.59
CA VAL A 60 20.66 1.10 26.82
C VAL A 60 20.14 0.17 27.90
N ARG A 61 21.00 -0.75 28.37
CA ARG A 61 20.91 -1.23 29.75
C ARG A 61 21.75 -0.31 30.64
N PRO A 62 21.17 0.59 31.45
CA PRO A 62 21.83 1.00 32.66
C PRO A 62 21.63 -0.13 33.68
N ARG A 63 22.73 -0.81 33.95
CA ARG A 63 22.96 -1.60 35.16
C ARG A 63 22.82 -0.66 36.37
N ALA A 64 22.17 -1.17 37.42
CA ALA A 64 21.97 -0.61 38.76
C ALA A 64 20.70 0.25 38.96
N ASP A 65 19.76 -0.30 39.73
CA ASP A 65 19.27 0.41 40.91
C ASP A 65 19.24 -0.59 42.07
N ASP A 66 20.02 -0.26 43.10
CA ASP A 66 20.23 -0.96 44.36
C ASP A 66 19.41 -0.21 45.42
N ARG A 67 18.26 -0.78 45.86
CA ARG A 67 17.72 -0.64 47.22
C ARG A 67 16.50 -1.50 47.51
#